data_AF-A0A957H0N7-F1
#
_entry.id   AF-A0A957H0N7-F1
#
_cell.length_a   1.000
_cell.length_b   1.000
_cell.length_c   1.000
_cell.angle_alpha   90.00
_cell.angle_beta   90.00
_cell.angle_gamma   90.00
#
_symmetry.space_group_name_H-M   'P 1'
#
loop_
_entity.id
_entity.type
_entity.pdbx_description
1 polymer ?
#
loop_
_entity_poly.entity_id
_entity_poly.type
_entity_poly.pdbx_seq_one_letter_code
_entity_poly.pdbx_strand_id
1 'polypeptide(L)' 'LYNTLSIDEAMALLAKYDVDYVYTGPLEWVYYNPEGMRKFDEMVAEGYLEEVYRNPGVSIYKVVGG' A
#
# COMPACT_ATOMS: atom_id res chain seq x y z
N LEU A 1 1.70 8.03 -3.89
CA LEU A 1 1.48 6.75 -3.17
C LEU A 1 2.49 5.68 -3.59
N TYR A 2 2.48 5.24 -4.85
CA TYR A 2 3.36 4.13 -5.31
C TYR A 2 4.83 4.52 -5.53
N ASN A 3 5.12 5.77 -5.89
CA ASN A 3 6.50 6.27 -6.12
C ASN A 3 7.23 6.78 -4.87
N THR A 4 6.54 6.91 -3.73
CA THR A 4 7.18 7.41 -2.49
C THR A 4 7.58 6.23 -1.58
N LEU A 5 8.78 6.34 -1.01
CA LEU A 5 9.30 5.42 0.01
C LEU A 5 8.92 5.86 1.44
N SER A 6 8.38 7.07 1.61
CA SER A 6 7.95 7.57 2.92
C SER A 6 6.57 7.02 3.28
N ILE A 7 6.47 6.40 4.47
CA ILE A 7 5.19 5.97 5.05
C ILE A 7 4.32 7.19 5.39
N ASP A 8 4.91 8.24 5.98
CA ASP A 8 4.18 9.46 6.34
C ASP A 8 3.56 10.15 5.12
N GLU A 9 4.33 10.28 4.03
CA GLU A 9 3.80 10.84 2.78
C GLU A 9 2.70 9.95 2.18
N ALA A 10 2.85 8.62 2.29
CA ALA A 10 1.83 7.68 1.85
C ALA A 10 0.53 7.86 2.65
N MET A 11 0.60 7.92 3.98
CA MET A 11 -0.55 8.13 4.85
C MET A 11 -1.23 9.48 4.63
N ALA A 12 -0.45 10.55 4.45
CA ALA A 12 -0.98 11.87 4.14
C ALA A 12 -1.78 11.88 2.83
N LEU A 13 -1.32 11.13 1.82
CA LEU A 13 -2.05 10.98 0.56
C LEU A 13 -3.32 10.13 0.73
N LEU A 14 -3.26 9.01 1.46
CA LEU A 14 -4.42 8.16 1.72
C LEU A 14 -5.52 8.95 2.43
N ALA A 15 -5.16 9.71 3.47
CA ALA A 15 -6.10 10.57 4.20
C ALA A 15 -6.63 11.72 3.32
N LYS A 16 -5.77 12.39 2.55
CA LYS A 16 -6.17 13.51 1.67
C LYS A 16 -7.23 13.10 0.64
N TYR A 17 -7.17 11.86 0.17
CA TYR A 17 -8.07 11.34 -0.86
C TYR A 17 -9.14 10.40 -0.29
N ASP A 18 -9.27 10.30 1.03
CA ASP A 18 -10.25 9.45 1.72
C ASP A 18 -10.27 8.00 1.19
N VAL A 19 -9.06 7.42 1.12
CA VAL A 19 -8.86 6.11 0.51
C VAL A 19 -9.18 5.00 1.52
N ASP A 20 -10.17 4.17 1.21
CA ASP A 20 -10.50 2.99 2.02
C ASP A 20 -9.63 1.76 1.70
N TYR A 21 -9.26 1.60 0.42
CA TYR A 21 -8.54 0.42 -0.07
C TYR A 21 -7.41 0.77 -1.01
N VAL A 22 -6.29 0.07 -0.86
CA VAL A 22 -5.12 0.13 -1.73
C VAL A 22 -5.01 -1.20 -2.49
N TYR A 23 -4.94 -1.13 -3.81
CA TYR A 23 -4.76 -2.28 -4.69
C TYR A 23 -3.38 -2.22 -5.34
N THR A 24 -2.60 -3.29 -5.25
CA THR A 24 -1.34 -3.47 -5.98
C THR A 24 -1.46 -4.66 -6.92
N GLY A 25 -1.24 -4.47 -8.22
CA GLY A 25 -1.44 -5.50 -9.24
C GLY A 25 -0.27 -5.67 -10.21
N PRO A 26 -0.36 -6.61 -11.16
CA PRO A 26 0.77 -7.02 -11.99
C PRO A 26 1.21 -5.99 -13.03
N LEU A 27 0.37 -4.99 -13.36
CA LEU A 27 0.80 -3.87 -14.20
C LEU A 27 1.83 -3.00 -13.46
N GLU A 28 1.71 -2.88 -12.13
CA GLU A 28 2.69 -2.19 -11.31
C GLU A 28 4.00 -2.98 -11.15
N TRP A 29 4.03 -4.31 -11.33
CA TRP A 29 5.27 -5.12 -11.18
C TRP A 29 6.34 -4.86 -12.24
N VAL A 30 5.97 -4.38 -13.42
CA VAL A 30 6.92 -4.03 -14.49
C VAL A 30 7.52 -2.63 -14.28
N TYR A 31 6.86 -1.78 -13.48
CA TYR A 31 7.24 -0.38 -13.26
C TYR A 31 7.71 -0.06 -11.83
N TYR A 32 7.32 -0.87 -10.84
CA TYR A 32 7.63 -0.66 -9.42
C TYR A 32 8.46 -1.82 -8.89
N ASN A 33 9.67 -1.46 -8.44
CA ASN A 33 10.66 -2.34 -7.85
C ASN A 33 10.05 -3.10 -6.63
N PRO A 34 10.49 -4.33 -6.30
CA PRO A 34 10.13 -5.05 -5.06
C PRO A 34 10.19 -4.22 -3.76
N GLU A 35 10.96 -3.12 -3.75
CA GLU A 35 11.02 -2.15 -2.65
C GLU A 35 9.67 -1.46 -2.35
N GLY A 36 8.81 -1.27 -3.35
CA GLY A 36 7.48 -0.70 -3.16
C GLY A 36 6.54 -1.60 -2.36
N MET A 37 6.72 -2.93 -2.48
CA MET A 37 6.00 -3.92 -1.66
C MET A 37 6.46 -3.88 -0.21
N ARG A 38 7.75 -3.67 0.02
CA ARG A 38 8.35 -3.61 1.37
C ARG A 38 7.69 -2.54 2.26
N LYS A 39 7.38 -1.36 1.70
CA LYS A 39 6.69 -0.31 2.45
C LYS A 39 5.28 -0.73 2.87
N PHE A 40 4.51 -1.36 1.99
CA PHE A 40 3.16 -1.81 2.35
C PHE A 40 3.21 -2.90 3.42
N ASP A 41 4.19 -3.81 3.35
CA ASP A 41 4.42 -4.80 4.41
C ASP A 41 4.80 -4.12 5.75
N GLU A 42 5.62 -3.07 5.74
CA GLU A 42 5.92 -2.25 6.93
C GLU A 42 4.67 -1.54 7.46
N MET A 43 3.85 -0.94 6.59
CA MET A 43 2.61 -0.27 6.98
C MET A 43 1.60 -1.26 7.59
N VAL A 44 1.59 -2.51 7.15
CA VAL A 44 0.79 -3.57 7.79
C VAL A 44 1.36 -3.92 9.17
N ALA A 45 2.68 -4.09 9.29
CA ALA A 45 3.33 -4.38 10.58
C ALA A 45 3.14 -3.27 11.61
N GLU A 46 3.09 -2.01 11.18
CA GLU A 46 2.83 -0.83 12.02
C GLU A 46 1.33 -0.56 12.27
N GLY A 47 0.44 -1.34 11.64
CA GLY A 47 -1.01 -1.28 11.88
C GLY A 47 -1.75 -0.17 11.13
N TYR A 48 -1.12 0.49 10.16
CA TYR A 48 -1.78 1.48 9.28
C TYR A 48 -2.64 0.83 8.21
N LEU A 49 -2.26 -0.37 7.79
CA LEU A 49 -2.96 -1.15 6.77
C LEU A 49 -3.32 -2.53 7.31
N GLU A 50 -4.41 -3.06 6.83
CA GLU A 50 -4.81 -4.46 7.00
C GLU A 50 -4.74 -5.15 5.64
N GLU A 51 -3.95 -6.22 5.50
CA GLU A 51 -3.98 -7.06 4.31
C GLU A 51 -5.25 -7.90 4.28
N VAL A 52 -6.15 -7.60 3.34
CA VAL A 52 -7.44 -8.31 3.21
C VAL A 52 -7.44 -9.36 2.11
N TYR A 53 -6.47 -9.28 1.18
CA TYR A 53 -6.30 -10.27 0.12
C TYR A 53 -4.87 -10.26 -0.41
N ARG A 54 -4.30 -11.44 -0.66
CA ARG A 54 -3.02 -11.60 -1.35
C ARG A 54 -3.00 -12.85 -2.21
N ASN A 55 -2.46 -12.70 -3.42
CA ASN A 55 -2.06 -13.79 -4.30
C ASN A 55 -0.73 -13.42 -5.00
N PRO A 56 -0.14 -14.32 -5.81
CA PRO A 56 1.15 -14.05 -6.45
C PRO A 56 1.24 -12.81 -7.35
N GLY A 57 0.11 -12.26 -7.82
CA GLY A 57 0.10 -11.08 -8.70
C GLY A 57 -0.62 -9.85 -8.12
N VAL A 58 -1.35 -10.00 -7.02
CA VAL A 58 -2.23 -8.97 -6.47
C VAL A 58 -2.15 -8.94 -4.95
N SER A 59 -2.14 -7.74 -4.36
CA SER A 59 -2.42 -7.53 -2.95
C SER A 59 -3.44 -6.41 -2.77
N ILE A 60 -4.34 -6.56 -1.80
CA ILE A 60 -5.33 -5.56 -1.44
C ILE A 60 -5.20 -5.29 0.05
N TYR A 61 -5.05 -4.01 0.37
CA TYR A 61 -4.94 -3.52 1.74
C TYR A 61 -6.13 -2.61 2.04
N LYS A 62 -6.68 -2.73 3.25
CA LYS A 62 -7.65 -1.81 3.80
C LYS A 62 -6.92 -0.79 4.68
N VAL A 63 -7.29 0.48 4.58
CA VAL A 63 -6.74 1.53 5.44
C VAL A 63 -7.38 1.46 6.83
N VAL A 64 -6.56 1.50 7.87
CA VAL A 64 -7.01 1.45 9.27
C VAL A 64 -7.01 2.86 9.85
N GLY A 65 -8.15 3.27 10.42
CA GLY A 65 -8.26 4.53 11.15
C GLY A 65 -8.41 5.79 10.29
N GLY A 66 -9.10 5.69 9.14
CA GLY A 66 -9.59 6.85 8.37
C GLY A 66 -10.51 7.77 9.17
#